data_AF-A0A2D8QQK9-F1
#
_entry.id   AF-A0A2D8QQK9-F1
#
_cell.length_a   1.000
_cell.length_b   1.000
_cell.length_c   1.000
_cell.angle_alpha   90.00
_cell.angle_beta   90.00
_cell.angle_gamma   90.00
#
_symmetry.space_group_name_H-M   'P 1'
#
loop_
_entity.id
_entity.type
_entity.pdbx_description
1 polymer ?
#
loop_
_entity_poly.entity_id
_entity_poly.type
_entity_poly.pdbx_seq_one_letter_code
_entity_poly.pdbx_strand_id
1 'polypeptide(L)'
;MSILGGFKKKAEQKKALAFYQQLGDLKGDPREVRKLRSIMIGRLTAFIDSTFVDGAKQTEAFQESGQPISSLSLQSSSYKDVKTLGGIVCVYLPDKYTKFFCELGSRYQLSSLTLNQVVELADEMCNEISASLRLDREILPLNFLRSVESEAEESDADDSEDKGE
;
A
#
# COMPACT_ATOMS: atom_id res chain seq x y z
N MET A 1 28.42 5.49 11.53
CA MET A 1 27.55 4.77 10.56
C MET A 1 28.26 3.49 10.14
N SER A 2 27.86 2.33 10.67
CA SER A 2 28.55 1.05 10.44
C SER A 2 28.44 0.60 8.98
N ILE A 3 29.59 0.50 8.30
CA ILE A 3 29.76 -0.07 6.96
C ILE A 3 29.07 -1.45 6.85
N LEU A 4 29.10 -2.25 7.93
CA LEU A 4 28.47 -3.57 8.01
C LEU A 4 26.93 -3.54 7.87
N GLY A 5 26.27 -2.48 8.36
CA GLY A 5 24.82 -2.32 8.24
C GLY A 5 24.36 -2.03 6.80
N GLY A 6 25.17 -1.28 6.04
CA GLY A 6 24.90 -1.00 4.63
C GLY A 6 24.96 -2.25 3.75
N PHE A 7 25.89 -3.17 4.03
CA PHE A 7 26.00 -4.44 3.31
C PHE A 7 24.78 -5.35 3.55
N LYS A 8 24.31 -5.44 4.80
CA LYS A 8 23.12 -6.22 5.15
C LYS A 8 21.88 -5.69 4.42
N LYS A 9 21.66 -4.38 4.43
CA LYS A 9 20.54 -3.72 3.74
C LYS A 9 20.55 -4.00 2.23
N LYS A 10 21.71 -3.88 1.57
CA LYS A 10 21.83 -4.19 0.14
C LYS A 10 21.53 -5.66 -0.17
N ALA A 11 21.94 -6.58 0.69
CA ALA A 11 21.65 -8.01 0.52
C ALA A 11 20.15 -8.29 0.67
N GLU A 12 19.47 -7.66 1.62
CA GLU A 12 18.01 -7.76 1.80
C GLU A 12 17.25 -7.19 0.59
N GLN A 13 17.64 -6.01 0.09
CA GLN A 13 17.06 -5.43 -1.12
C GLN A 13 17.24 -6.34 -2.34
N LYS A 14 18.43 -6.91 -2.54
CA LYS A 14 18.69 -7.85 -3.63
C LYS A 14 17.79 -9.09 -3.54
N LYS A 15 17.56 -9.62 -2.32
CA LYS A 15 16.64 -10.74 -2.09
C LYS A 15 15.19 -10.36 -2.37
N ALA A 16 14.76 -9.17 -1.94
CA ALA A 16 13.41 -8.67 -2.17
C ALA A 16 13.11 -8.52 -3.66
N LEU A 17 14.04 -7.92 -4.42
CA LEU A 17 13.93 -7.78 -5.87
C LEU A 17 13.87 -9.14 -6.57
N ALA A 18 14.77 -10.06 -6.21
CA ALA A 18 14.79 -11.41 -6.79
C ALA A 18 13.48 -12.16 -6.51
N PHE A 19 12.96 -12.07 -5.28
CA PHE A 19 11.69 -12.70 -4.91
C PHE A 19 10.51 -12.15 -5.72
N TYR A 20 10.47 -10.83 -5.95
CA TYR A 20 9.47 -10.20 -6.81
C TYR A 20 9.57 -10.70 -8.27
N GLN A 21 10.77 -10.68 -8.85
CA GLN A 21 10.99 -11.06 -10.24
C GLN A 21 10.70 -12.55 -10.51
N GLN A 22 10.98 -13.42 -9.55
CA GLN A 22 10.79 -14.86 -9.71
C GLN A 22 9.34 -15.32 -9.57
N LEU A 23 8.44 -14.47 -9.06
CA LEU A 23 7.10 -14.88 -8.66
C LEU A 23 6.24 -15.38 -9.82
N GLY A 24 6.36 -14.74 -10.99
CA GLY A 24 5.65 -15.11 -12.22
C GLY A 24 6.13 -16.43 -12.84
N ASP A 25 7.33 -16.88 -12.47
CA ASP A 25 8.01 -18.04 -13.04
C ASP A 25 8.21 -19.18 -12.03
N LEU A 26 7.56 -19.10 -10.86
CA LEU A 26 7.61 -20.17 -9.86
C LEU A 26 7.13 -21.50 -10.45
N LYS A 27 7.95 -22.53 -10.28
CA LYS A 27 7.67 -23.92 -10.64
C LYS A 27 7.92 -24.80 -9.42
N GLY A 28 7.17 -25.89 -9.29
CA GLY A 28 7.31 -26.82 -8.17
C GLY A 28 5.97 -27.37 -7.72
N ASP A 29 5.89 -27.77 -6.45
CA ASP A 29 4.65 -28.24 -5.85
C ASP A 29 3.57 -27.13 -5.89
N PRO A 30 2.36 -27.41 -6.41
CA PRO A 30 1.31 -26.40 -6.53
C PRO A 30 0.89 -25.75 -5.21
N ARG A 31 0.97 -26.48 -4.09
CA ARG A 31 0.61 -25.94 -2.76
C ARG A 31 1.69 -24.97 -2.28
N GLU A 32 2.95 -25.29 -2.51
CA GLU A 32 4.07 -24.39 -2.18
C GLU A 32 4.03 -23.11 -3.01
N VAL A 33 3.79 -23.22 -4.32
CA VAL A 33 3.66 -22.05 -5.22
C VAL A 33 2.52 -21.15 -4.76
N ARG A 34 1.34 -21.72 -4.49
CA ARG A 34 0.18 -20.97 -3.98
C ARG A 34 0.50 -20.28 -2.65
N LYS A 35 1.16 -20.97 -1.73
CA LYS A 35 1.58 -20.39 -0.44
C LYS A 35 2.50 -19.19 -0.64
N LEU A 36 3.49 -19.28 -1.52
CA LEU A 36 4.42 -18.18 -1.80
C LEU A 36 3.70 -16.97 -2.41
N ARG A 37 2.77 -17.19 -3.34
CA ARG A 37 1.93 -16.13 -3.91
C ARG A 37 1.07 -15.45 -2.85
N SER A 38 0.42 -16.21 -1.97
CA SER A 38 -0.35 -15.65 -0.85
C SER A 38 0.51 -14.83 0.11
N ILE A 39 1.72 -15.28 0.42
CA ILE A 39 2.66 -14.51 1.25
C ILE A 39 3.04 -13.21 0.56
N MET A 40 3.27 -13.23 -0.75
CA MET A 40 3.59 -12.02 -1.50
C MET A 40 2.40 -11.04 -1.50
N ILE A 41 1.18 -11.51 -1.71
CA ILE A 41 -0.02 -10.66 -1.67
C ILE A 41 -0.06 -9.87 -0.36
N GLY A 42 0.02 -10.56 0.79
CA GLY A 42 -0.02 -9.87 2.09
C GLY A 42 1.14 -8.87 2.30
N ARG A 43 2.33 -9.15 1.75
CA ARG A 43 3.48 -8.24 1.80
C ARG A 43 3.27 -7.01 0.92
N LEU A 44 2.74 -7.19 -0.28
CA LEU A 44 2.46 -6.09 -1.21
C LEU A 44 1.31 -5.23 -0.70
N THR A 45 0.24 -5.81 -0.14
CA THR A 45 -0.84 -5.08 0.52
C THR A 45 -0.28 -4.13 1.58
N ALA A 46 0.49 -4.64 2.55
CA ALA A 46 1.02 -3.81 3.61
C ALA A 46 2.09 -2.80 3.13
N PHE A 47 2.82 -3.12 2.05
CA PHE A 47 3.69 -2.15 1.38
C PHE A 47 2.89 -0.98 0.80
N ILE A 48 1.82 -1.30 0.07
CA ILE A 48 0.96 -0.33 -0.61
C ILE A 48 0.28 0.56 0.42
N ASP A 49 -0.32 -0.02 1.46
CA ASP A 49 -0.97 0.71 2.56
C ASP A 49 -0.01 1.71 3.20
N SER A 50 1.21 1.26 3.54
CA SER A 50 2.24 2.15 4.09
C SER A 50 2.63 3.25 3.10
N THR A 51 2.69 2.97 1.81
CA THR A 51 3.10 3.95 0.79
C THR A 51 2.04 5.01 0.56
N PHE A 52 0.77 4.61 0.59
CA PHE A 52 -0.35 5.53 0.61
C PHE A 52 -0.29 6.46 1.84
N VAL A 53 -0.15 5.88 3.04
CA VAL A 53 -0.08 6.66 4.29
C VAL A 53 1.13 7.61 4.30
N ASP A 54 2.29 7.19 3.79
CA ASP A 54 3.46 8.07 3.69
C ASP A 54 3.23 9.26 2.75
N GLY A 55 2.48 9.07 1.66
CA GLY A 55 2.11 10.15 0.75
C GLY A 55 1.15 11.16 1.40
N ALA A 56 0.14 10.66 2.11
CA ALA A 56 -0.78 11.49 2.89
C ALA A 56 -0.02 12.30 3.96
N LYS A 57 0.84 11.65 4.75
CA LYS A 57 1.64 12.31 5.81
C LYS A 57 2.64 13.33 5.29
N GLN A 58 3.30 13.05 4.15
CA GLN A 58 4.18 14.03 3.51
C GLN A 58 3.40 15.29 3.10
N THR A 59 2.17 15.10 2.64
CA THR A 59 1.28 16.18 2.24
C THR A 59 0.78 16.98 3.44
N GLU A 60 0.35 16.30 4.50
CA GLU A 60 -0.06 16.91 5.77
C GLU A 60 1.06 17.78 6.36
N ALA A 61 2.26 17.22 6.52
CA ALA A 61 3.42 17.96 7.03
C ALA A 61 3.81 19.16 6.13
N PHE A 62 3.60 19.03 4.82
CA PHE A 62 3.84 20.12 3.89
C PHE A 62 2.79 21.23 4.02
N GLN A 63 1.51 20.88 4.19
CA GLN A 63 0.43 21.85 4.46
C GLN A 63 0.68 22.62 5.76
N GLU A 64 1.14 21.93 6.81
CA GLU A 64 1.51 22.56 8.09
C GLU A 64 2.67 23.56 7.95
N SER A 65 3.54 23.40 6.96
CA SER A 65 4.66 24.33 6.70
C SER A 65 4.21 25.66 6.09
N GLY A 66 2.98 25.76 5.58
CA GLY A 66 2.44 26.96 4.92
C GLY A 66 3.03 27.24 3.53
N GLN A 67 3.82 26.32 2.97
CA GLN A 67 4.35 26.44 1.61
C GLN A 67 3.27 26.19 0.55
N PRO A 68 3.41 26.79 -0.65
CA PRO A 68 2.45 26.55 -1.73
C PRO A 68 2.49 25.09 -2.19
N ILE A 69 1.33 24.46 -2.35
CA ILE A 69 1.20 23.05 -2.78
C ILE A 69 1.97 22.77 -4.09
N SER A 70 2.14 23.77 -4.95
CA SER A 70 2.93 23.65 -6.19
C SER A 70 4.41 23.28 -5.97
N SER A 71 4.96 23.47 -4.76
CA SER A 71 6.33 23.04 -4.42
C SER A 71 6.38 21.72 -3.64
N LEU A 72 5.25 21.03 -3.49
CA LEU A 72 5.21 19.69 -2.91
C LEU A 72 5.99 18.70 -3.80
N SER A 73 6.91 17.96 -3.17
CA SER A 73 7.70 16.92 -3.83
C SER A 73 7.62 15.64 -3.04
N LEU A 74 6.80 14.70 -3.50
CA LEU A 74 6.59 13.42 -2.83
C LEU A 74 7.79 12.49 -3.04
N GLN A 75 8.26 11.92 -1.95
CA GLN A 75 9.27 10.88 -1.95
C GLN A 75 8.61 9.52 -1.77
N SER A 76 9.04 8.55 -2.57
CA SER A 76 8.69 7.14 -2.40
C SER A 76 9.92 6.28 -2.64
N SER A 77 9.91 5.07 -2.09
CA SER A 77 11.02 4.12 -2.21
C SER A 77 10.49 2.81 -2.77
N SER A 78 11.18 2.26 -3.77
CA SER A 78 10.99 0.90 -4.29
C SER A 78 11.12 -0.20 -3.22
N TYR A 79 11.79 0.09 -2.10
CA TYR A 79 12.06 -0.87 -1.03
C TYR A 79 11.51 -0.36 0.30
N LYS A 80 10.80 -1.22 1.02
CA LYS A 80 10.32 -0.93 2.38
C LYS A 80 10.36 -2.17 3.26
N ASP A 81 10.52 -1.92 4.54
CA ASP A 81 10.44 -2.93 5.57
C ASP A 81 8.99 -3.04 6.05
N VAL A 82 8.40 -4.21 5.85
CA VAL A 82 7.01 -4.49 6.18
C VAL A 82 6.94 -5.43 7.38
N LYS A 83 6.10 -5.09 8.36
CA LYS A 83 5.82 -5.98 9.50
C LYS A 83 4.91 -7.11 9.05
N THR A 84 5.34 -8.34 9.29
CA THR A 84 4.56 -9.56 9.04
C THR A 84 4.48 -10.38 10.33
N LEU A 85 3.61 -11.40 10.37
CA LEU A 85 3.55 -12.34 11.50
C LEU A 85 4.90 -13.04 11.77
N GLY A 86 5.73 -13.22 10.73
CA GLY A 86 7.06 -13.82 10.83
C GLY A 86 8.19 -12.83 11.12
N GLY A 87 7.88 -11.57 11.43
CA GLY A 87 8.86 -10.51 11.65
C GLY A 87 8.88 -9.46 10.53
N ILE A 88 9.92 -8.63 10.52
CA ILE A 88 10.10 -7.55 9.56
C ILE A 88 10.80 -8.10 8.31
N VAL A 89 10.24 -7.83 7.14
CA VAL A 89 10.78 -8.28 5.85
C VAL A 89 10.90 -7.10 4.90
N CYS A 90 12.05 -6.98 4.24
CA CYS A 90 12.24 -6.04 3.14
C CYS A 90 11.46 -6.53 1.91
N VAL A 91 10.61 -5.68 1.37
CA VAL A 91 9.75 -5.95 0.22
C VAL A 91 10.11 -4.95 -0.89
N TYR A 92 10.04 -5.42 -2.14
CA TYR A 92 10.26 -4.60 -3.32
C TYR A 92 8.95 -4.41 -4.09
N LEU A 93 8.72 -3.19 -4.55
CA LEU A 93 7.68 -2.83 -5.50
C LEU A 93 8.28 -1.85 -6.52
N PRO A 94 8.07 -2.03 -7.84
CA PRO A 94 8.60 -1.10 -8.84
C PRO A 94 8.20 0.36 -8.62
N ASP A 95 9.14 1.28 -8.89
CA ASP A 95 9.01 2.73 -8.70
C ASP A 95 7.72 3.32 -9.30
N LYS A 96 7.24 2.80 -10.45
CA LYS A 96 6.01 3.30 -11.07
C LYS A 96 4.80 3.14 -10.14
N TYR A 97 4.72 2.02 -9.43
CA TYR A 97 3.64 1.70 -8.50
C TYR A 97 3.83 2.43 -7.17
N THR A 98 5.07 2.55 -6.67
CA THR A 98 5.31 3.28 -5.41
C THR A 98 4.98 4.76 -5.55
N LYS A 99 5.35 5.37 -6.68
CA LYS A 99 5.00 6.77 -6.99
C LYS A 99 3.50 6.93 -7.11
N PHE A 100 2.82 6.01 -7.79
CA PHE A 100 1.36 6.03 -7.91
C PHE A 100 0.67 6.00 -6.53
N PHE A 101 0.98 5.04 -5.66
CA PHE A 101 0.30 4.94 -4.36
C PHE A 101 0.66 6.09 -3.42
N CYS A 102 1.89 6.62 -3.49
CA CYS A 102 2.27 7.81 -2.73
C CYS A 102 1.48 9.05 -3.19
N GLU A 103 1.37 9.26 -4.50
CA GLU A 103 0.54 10.32 -5.09
C GLU A 103 -0.94 10.14 -4.75
N LEU A 104 -1.45 8.91 -4.77
CA LEU A 104 -2.84 8.61 -4.43
C LEU A 104 -3.16 9.02 -2.99
N GLY A 105 -2.26 8.72 -2.04
CA GLY A 105 -2.38 9.16 -0.65
C GLY A 105 -2.32 10.68 -0.49
N SER A 106 -1.45 11.34 -1.25
CA SER A 106 -1.38 12.81 -1.29
C SER A 106 -2.69 13.43 -1.78
N ARG A 107 -3.24 12.94 -2.87
CA ARG A 107 -4.51 13.44 -3.44
C ARG A 107 -5.69 13.24 -2.51
N TYR A 108 -5.73 12.12 -1.80
CA TYR A 108 -6.73 11.88 -0.76
C TYR A 108 -6.60 12.89 0.38
N GLN A 109 -5.37 13.13 0.89
CA GLN A 109 -5.12 14.14 1.94
C GLN A 109 -5.50 15.57 1.51
N LEU A 110 -5.34 15.90 0.23
CA LEU A 110 -5.76 17.19 -0.34
C LEU A 110 -7.27 17.29 -0.58
N SER A 111 -8.05 16.26 -0.26
CA SER A 111 -9.47 16.14 -0.61
C SER A 111 -9.74 16.32 -2.12
N SER A 112 -8.74 16.00 -2.95
CA SER A 112 -8.85 16.07 -4.42
C SER A 112 -9.58 14.85 -5.00
N LEU A 113 -9.62 13.75 -4.25
CA LEU A 113 -10.31 12.51 -4.60
C LEU A 113 -11.19 12.06 -3.44
N THR A 114 -12.36 11.52 -3.75
CA THR A 114 -13.22 10.87 -2.76
C THR A 114 -12.68 9.50 -2.38
N LEU A 115 -13.18 8.93 -1.28
CA LEU A 115 -12.84 7.57 -0.84
C LEU A 115 -13.09 6.55 -1.96
N ASN A 116 -14.27 6.59 -2.59
CA ASN A 116 -14.63 5.68 -3.67
C ASN A 116 -13.69 5.77 -4.87
N GLN A 117 -13.30 6.98 -5.28
CA GLN A 117 -12.32 7.17 -6.36
C GLN A 117 -10.93 6.63 -6.00
N VAL A 118 -10.51 6.82 -4.75
CA VAL A 118 -9.23 6.29 -4.25
C VAL A 118 -9.22 4.77 -4.26
N VAL A 119 -10.29 4.15 -3.77
CA VAL A 119 -10.44 2.69 -3.74
C VAL A 119 -10.45 2.11 -5.15
N GLU A 120 -11.24 2.69 -6.07
CA GLU A 120 -11.30 2.26 -7.48
C GLU A 120 -9.92 2.30 -8.15
N LEU A 121 -9.23 3.44 -8.06
CA LEU A 121 -7.88 3.60 -8.63
C LEU A 121 -6.84 2.65 -7.99
N ALA A 122 -6.96 2.39 -6.69
CA ALA A 122 -6.07 1.46 -6.01
C ALA A 122 -6.29 0.02 -6.47
N ASP A 123 -7.54 -0.39 -6.65
CA ASP A 123 -7.93 -1.73 -7.09
C ASP A 123 -7.53 -1.96 -8.56
N GLU A 124 -7.74 -0.99 -9.45
CA GLU A 124 -7.26 -1.04 -10.84
C GLU A 124 -5.74 -1.26 -10.92
N MET A 125 -4.97 -0.48 -10.15
CA MET A 125 -3.52 -0.61 -10.12
C MET A 125 -3.07 -1.95 -9.52
N CYS A 126 -3.79 -2.44 -8.51
CA CYS A 126 -3.52 -3.75 -7.92
C CYS A 126 -3.81 -4.90 -8.87
N ASN A 127 -4.84 -4.78 -9.71
CA ASN A 127 -5.14 -5.74 -10.76
C ASN A 127 -4.02 -5.80 -11.81
N GLU A 128 -3.46 -4.65 -12.22
CA GLU A 128 -2.28 -4.62 -13.08
C GLU A 128 -1.08 -5.35 -12.42
N ILE A 129 -0.79 -5.07 -11.15
CA ILE A 129 0.30 -5.71 -10.41
C ILE A 129 0.07 -7.22 -10.33
N SER A 130 -1.12 -7.65 -9.92
CA SER A 130 -1.47 -9.06 -9.79
C SER A 130 -1.37 -9.82 -11.11
N ALA A 131 -1.82 -9.23 -12.21
CA ALA A 131 -1.69 -9.80 -13.55
C ALA A 131 -0.21 -9.94 -13.94
N SER A 132 0.60 -8.90 -13.72
CA SER A 132 2.03 -8.91 -14.05
C SER A 132 2.82 -9.99 -13.31
N LEU A 133 2.39 -10.30 -12.08
CA LEU A 133 3.01 -11.27 -11.20
C LEU A 133 2.38 -12.67 -11.25
N ARG A 134 1.31 -12.86 -12.05
CA ARG A 134 0.51 -14.09 -12.12
C ARG A 134 0.07 -14.59 -10.74
N LEU A 135 -0.43 -13.67 -9.92
CA LEU A 135 -0.96 -13.99 -8.59
C LEU A 135 -2.27 -14.77 -8.70
N ASP A 136 -2.50 -15.70 -7.76
CA ASP A 136 -3.73 -16.50 -7.75
C ASP A 136 -4.96 -15.70 -7.28
N ARG A 137 -4.72 -14.55 -6.64
CA ARG A 137 -5.73 -13.63 -6.12
C ARG A 137 -5.25 -12.20 -6.28
N GLU A 138 -6.20 -11.28 -6.34
CA GLU A 138 -5.94 -9.85 -6.40
C GLU A 138 -5.39 -9.32 -5.07
N ILE A 139 -4.60 -8.25 -5.17
CA ILE A 139 -4.14 -7.50 -4.00
C ILE A 139 -5.26 -6.54 -3.64
N LEU A 140 -5.74 -6.58 -2.40
CA LEU A 140 -6.80 -5.70 -1.91
C LEU A 140 -6.22 -4.76 -0.84
N PRO A 141 -5.68 -3.59 -1.23
CA PRO A 141 -5.09 -2.61 -0.30
C PRO A 141 -6.16 -1.69 0.31
N LEU A 142 -5.78 -0.84 1.26
CA LEU A 142 -6.58 0.26 1.80
C LEU A 142 -7.86 -0.18 2.54
N ASN A 143 -7.86 -1.37 3.14
CA ASN A 143 -9.00 -1.83 3.94
C ASN A 143 -9.35 -0.90 5.11
N PHE A 144 -8.37 -0.17 5.64
CA PHE A 144 -8.59 0.82 6.69
C PHE A 144 -9.40 2.04 6.24
N LEU A 145 -9.49 2.32 4.93
CA LEU A 145 -10.40 3.34 4.41
C LEU A 145 -11.81 2.75 4.27
N ARG A 146 -11.91 1.51 3.77
CA ARG A 146 -13.20 0.82 3.57
C ARG A 146 -13.98 0.61 4.87
N SER A 147 -13.28 0.42 6.00
CA SER A 147 -13.92 0.28 7.31
C SER A 147 -14.52 1.59 7.85
N VAL A 148 -14.02 2.75 7.41
CA VAL A 148 -14.53 4.06 7.87
C VAL A 148 -15.92 4.33 7.30
N GLU A 149 -16.19 3.88 6.08
CA GLU A 149 -17.51 4.04 5.45
C GLU A 149 -18.57 3.20 6.17
N SER A 150 -18.25 1.96 6.55
CA SER A 150 -19.18 1.11 7.33
C SER A 150 -19.50 1.68 8.72
N GLU A 151 -18.54 2.32 9.38
CA GLU A 151 -18.77 2.94 10.70
C GLU A 151 -19.55 4.26 10.59
N ALA A 152 -19.40 5.01 9.49
CA ALA A 152 -20.16 6.24 9.24
C ALA A 152 -21.63 5.96 8.92
N GLU A 153 -21.92 4.93 8.12
CA GLU A 153 -23.30 4.53 7.77
C GLU A 153 -24.10 3.99 8.97
N GLU A 154 -23.44 3.35 9.94
CA GLU A 154 -24.10 2.91 11.19
C GLU A 154 -24.45 4.08 12.13
N SER A 155 -23.76 5.22 12.03
CA SER A 155 -23.97 6.38 12.90
C SER A 155 -25.12 7.31 12.49
N ASP A 156 -25.49 7.32 11.19
CA ASP A 156 -26.62 8.10 10.67
C ASP A 156 -27.97 7.37 10.80
N ALA A 157 -27.97 6.10 11.23
CA ALA A 157 -29.18 5.28 11.37
C ALA A 157 -29.81 5.31 12.78
N ASP A 158 -29.22 6.02 13.76
CA ASP A 158 -29.64 6.01 15.17
C ASP A 158 -30.26 7.34 15.67
N ASP A 159 -30.51 8.34 14.80
CA ASP A 159 -31.09 9.64 15.20
C ASP A 159 -32.53 9.87 14.71
N SER A 160 -33.29 8.81 14.38
CA SER A 160 -34.70 8.96 13.97
C SER A 160 -35.65 7.95 14.62
N GLU A 161 -35.82 8.03 15.94
CA GLU A 161 -36.97 7.56 16.73
C GLU A 161 -36.65 7.97 18.19
N ASP A 162 -37.34 8.84 18.93
CA ASP A 162 -38.77 9.02 19.12
C ASP A 162 -39.00 10.36 19.87
N LYS A 163 -39.73 11.29 19.24
CA LYS A 163 -40.47 12.35 19.92
C LYS A 163 -41.90 12.31 19.39
N GLY A 164 -42.79 11.59 20.05
CA GLY A 164 -44.20 11.67 19.73
C GLY A 164 -45.13 10.92 20.68
N GLU A 165 -45.62 11.67 21.69
CA GLU A 165 -46.87 11.51 22.46
C GLU A 165 -46.94 10.49 23.62
#